data_AF-A0A8S7NNN3-F1
#
_entry.id   AF-A0A8S7NNN3-F1
#
_cell.length_a   1.000
_cell.length_b   1.000
_cell.length_c   1.000
_cell.angle_alpha   90.00
_cell.angle_beta   90.00
_cell.angle_gamma   90.00
#
_symmetry.space_group_name_H-M   'P 1'
#
loop_
_entity.id
_entity.type
_entity.pdbx_description
1 polymer ?
#
loop_
_entity_poly.entity_id
_entity_poly.type
_entity_poly.pdbx_seq_one_letter_code
_entity_poly.pdbx_strand_id
1 'polypeptide(L)' 'LPLQMAEVPTFEVGDYIYIPGIKAALDNPGTTFKGYVIHEDAPVTEITLYMESLTAEEREIIKAGSLINFNKNRQM' A
#
# COMPACT_ATOMS: atom_id res chain seq x y z
N LEU A 1 -0.49 -1.38 5.34
CA LEU A 1 -1.27 -1.67 4.12
C LEU A 1 -0.75 -2.96 3.52
N PRO A 2 -1.61 -3.88 3.05
CA PRO A 2 -1.17 -5.11 2.42
C PRO A 2 -0.76 -4.84 0.96
N LEU A 3 0.49 -4.43 0.76
CA LEU A 3 1.05 -4.17 -0.58
C LEU A 3 1.73 -5.44 -1.09
N GLN A 4 1.44 -5.82 -2.33
CA GLN A 4 2.02 -6.97 -3.00
C GLN A 4 2.70 -6.54 -4.31
N MET A 5 3.65 -7.34 -4.77
CA MET A 5 4.32 -7.21 -6.06
C MET A 5 4.28 -8.56 -6.78
N ALA A 6 4.12 -8.52 -8.10
CA ALA A 6 4.17 -9.73 -8.93
C ALA A 6 5.61 -10.10 -9.31
N GLU A 7 6.51 -9.11 -9.31
CA GLU A 7 7.90 -9.24 -9.71
C GLU A 7 8.81 -9.46 -8.49
N VAL A 8 10.02 -9.96 -8.75
CA VAL A 8 11.03 -10.14 -7.70
C VAL A 8 11.48 -8.76 -7.20
N PRO A 9 11.55 -8.52 -5.88
CA PRO A 9 12.02 -7.26 -5.34
C PRO A 9 13.47 -7.03 -5.75
N THR A 10 13.76 -5.84 -6.29
CA THR A 10 15.10 -5.38 -6.65
C THR A 10 15.68 -4.38 -5.65
N PHE A 11 15.08 -4.28 -4.47
CA PHE A 11 15.47 -3.35 -3.41
C PHE A 11 16.07 -4.06 -2.20
N GLU A 12 16.91 -3.36 -1.46
CA GLU A 12 17.63 -3.86 -0.29
C GLU A 12 17.23 -3.12 0.99
N VAL A 13 17.67 -3.64 2.14
CA VAL A 13 17.44 -2.99 3.43
C VAL A 13 18.22 -1.68 3.46
N GLY A 14 17.51 -0.56 3.54
CA GLY A 14 18.09 0.79 3.48
C GLY A 14 17.50 1.63 2.35
N ASP A 15 16.92 0.99 1.33
CA ASP A 15 16.22 1.69 0.26
C ASP A 15 14.88 2.28 0.73
N TYR A 16 14.50 3.41 0.13
CA TYR A 16 13.22 4.07 0.40
C TYR A 16 12.22 3.74 -0.70
N ILE A 17 10.97 3.46 -0.32
CA ILE A 17 9.90 3.21 -1.29
C ILE A 17 8.90 4.36 -1.24
N TYR A 18 8.80 5.10 -2.35
CA TYR A 18 7.83 6.16 -2.54
C TYR A 18 6.63 5.67 -3.35
N ILE A 19 5.43 5.82 -2.80
CA ILE A 19 4.18 5.41 -3.45
C ILE A 19 3.24 6.61 -3.56
N PRO A 20 3.11 7.22 -4.76
CA PRO A 20 2.18 8.31 -4.96
C PRO A 20 0.73 7.82 -4.90
N GLY A 21 -0.16 8.62 -4.30
CA GLY A 21 -1.60 8.41 -4.42
C GLY A 21 -2.16 7.17 -3.70
N ILE A 22 -1.49 6.65 -2.68
CA ILE A 22 -1.91 5.43 -1.96
C ILE A 22 -3.35 5.48 -1.41
N LYS A 23 -3.86 6.67 -1.09
CA LYS A 23 -5.26 6.86 -0.66
C LYS A 23 -6.26 6.49 -1.77
N ALA A 24 -5.97 6.86 -3.01
CA ALA A 24 -6.83 6.53 -4.15
C ALA A 24 -6.79 5.04 -4.50
N ALA A 25 -5.63 4.39 -4.31
CA ALA A 25 -5.47 2.95 -4.45
C ALA A 25 -6.28 2.17 -3.39
N LEU A 26 -6.38 2.70 -2.17
CA LEU A 26 -7.24 2.16 -1.10
C LEU A 26 -8.73 2.20 -1.45
N ASP A 27 -9.18 3.22 -2.16
CA ASP A 27 -10.57 3.34 -2.59
C ASP A 27 -10.92 2.42 -3.78
N ASN A 28 -9.93 2.05 -4.60
CA ASN A 28 -10.08 1.20 -5.80
C ASN A 28 -9.20 -0.06 -5.72
N PRO A 29 -9.54 -1.08 -4.92
CA PRO A 29 -8.73 -2.28 -4.82
C PRO A 29 -8.84 -3.13 -6.09
N GLY A 30 -7.81 -3.94 -6.32
CA GLY A 30 -7.62 -4.65 -7.58
C GLY A 30 -6.92 -3.81 -8.65
N THR A 31 -6.60 -2.55 -8.37
CA THR A 31 -5.82 -1.71 -9.28
C THR A 31 -4.34 -1.81 -8.95
N THR A 32 -3.51 -2.05 -9.97
CA THR A 32 -2.06 -1.90 -9.87
C THR A 32 -1.70 -0.42 -9.86
N PHE A 33 -0.68 -0.05 -9.09
CA PHE A 33 -0.13 1.30 -9.02
C PHE A 33 1.39 1.28 -9.01
N LYS A 34 1.98 2.39 -9.43
CA LYS A 34 3.42 2.55 -9.52
C LYS A 34 3.98 2.97 -8.16
N GLY A 35 5.07 2.34 -7.76
CA GLY A 35 5.96 2.76 -6.69
C GLY A 35 7.34 3.09 -7.25
N TYR A 36 8.13 3.80 -6.48
CA TYR A 36 9.47 4.22 -6.84
C TYR A 36 10.42 3.86 -5.71
N VAL A 37 11.40 3.01 -5.99
CA VAL A 37 12.49 2.68 -5.08
C VAL A 37 13.58 3.72 -5.26
N ILE A 38 13.89 4.41 -4.17
CA ILE A 38 14.94 5.42 -4.08
C ILE A 38 16.11 4.78 -3.36
N HIS A 39 17.19 4.60 -4.09
CA HIS A 39 18.47 4.11 -3.59
C HIS A 39 19.36 5.30 -3.21
N GLU A 40 20.34 5.07 -2.32
CA GLU A 40 21.28 6.12 -1.90
C GLU A 40 22.25 6.52 -3.03
N ASP A 41 22.81 5.53 -3.74
CA ASP A 41 23.84 5.73 -4.78
C ASP A 41 23.42 5.21 -6.17
N ALA A 42 22.13 4.96 -6.40
CA ALA A 42 21.63 4.40 -7.65
C ALA A 42 20.40 5.16 -8.18
N PRO A 43 20.12 5.12 -9.50
CA PRO A 43 18.95 5.76 -10.05
C PRO A 43 17.65 5.16 -9.49
N VAL A 44 16.61 5.99 -9.38
CA VAL A 44 15.30 5.56 -8.90
C VAL A 44 14.73 4.46 -9.80
N THR A 45 14.31 3.35 -9.19
CA THR A 45 13.72 2.21 -9.90
C THR A 45 12.21 2.25 -9.78
N GLU A 46 11.49 2.19 -10.90
CA GLU A 46 10.03 2.06 -10.88
C GLU A 46 9.64 0.61 -10.60
N ILE A 47 8.70 0.42 -9.67
CA ILE A 47 8.14 -0.90 -9.32
C ILE A 47 6.63 -0.88 -9.48
N THR A 48 6.06 -2.03 -9.84
CA THR A 48 4.60 -2.21 -9.89
C THR A 48 4.12 -2.90 -8.63
N LEU A 49 3.25 -2.21 -7.89
CA LEU A 49 2.62 -2.71 -6.68
C LEU A 49 1.12 -2.86 -6.89
N TYR A 50 0.50 -3.75 -6.14
CA TYR A 50 -0.95 -3.88 -6.11
C TYR A 50 -1.44 -4.22 -4.72
N MET A 51 -2.73 -4.01 -4.52
CA MET A 51 -3.45 -4.48 -3.34
C MET A 51 -4.50 -5.47 -3.80
N GLU A 52 -4.54 -6.63 -3.17
CA GLU A 52 -5.62 -7.60 -3.38
C GLU A 52 -6.99 -6.97 -3.09
N SER A 53 -8.03 -7.62 -3.63
CA SER A 53 -9.41 -7.21 -3.42
C SER A 53 -9.78 -7.27 -1.94
N LEU A 54 -9.65 -6.12 -1.26
CA LEU A 54 -10.17 -5.93 0.08
C LEU A 54 -11.68 -5.78 0.05
N THR A 55 -12.35 -6.51 0.94
CA THR A 55 -13.77 -6.33 1.21
C THR A 55 -14.05 -4.91 1.70
N ALA A 56 -15.29 -4.44 1.54
CA ALA A 56 -15.67 -3.11 2.01
C ALA A 56 -15.37 -2.92 3.51
N GLU A 57 -15.55 -3.98 4.32
CA GLU A 57 -15.28 -3.95 5.76
C GLU A 57 -13.79 -3.80 6.07
N GLU A 58 -12.91 -4.53 5.36
CA GLU A 58 -11.46 -4.39 5.53
C GLU A 58 -10.95 -3.00 5.13
N ARG A 59 -11.55 -2.36 4.12
CA ARG A 59 -11.21 -0.99 3.75
C ARG A 59 -11.55 -0.01 4.86
N GLU A 60 -12.73 -0.14 5.45
CA GLU A 60 -13.13 0.71 6.57
C GLU A 60 -12.24 0.49 7.81
N ILE A 61 -11.80 -0.75 8.05
CA ILE A 61 -10.83 -1.08 9.10
C ILE A 61 -9.50 -0.36 8.87
N ILE A 62 -8.99 -0.40 7.64
CA ILE A 62 -7.73 0.26 7.28
C ILE A 62 -7.87 1.78 7.31
N LYS A 63 -9.00 2.33 6.85
CA LYS A 63 -9.30 3.77 6.91
C LYS A 63 -9.39 4.28 8.35
N ALA A 64 -9.94 3.47 9.27
CA ALA A 64 -9.93 3.76 10.70
C ALA A 64 -8.53 3.65 11.32
N GLY A 65 -7.53 3.16 10.58
CA GLY A 65 -6.14 3.00 11.03
C GLY A 65 -5.89 1.72 11.82
N SER A 66 -6.93 1.02 12.30
CA SER A 66 -6.83 -0.30 12.92
C SER A 66 -8.21 -0.93 13.13
N LEU A 67 -8.23 -2.25 13.35
CA LEU A 67 -9.45 -2.99 13.74
C LEU A 67 -10.03 -2.46 15.05
N ILE A 68 -9.16 -2.09 16.00
CA ILE A 68 -9.57 -1.52 17.30
C ILE A 68 -10.31 -0.19 17.09
N ASN A 69 -9.78 0.69 16.22
CA ASN A 69 -10.41 1.97 15.91
C ASN A 69 -11.74 1.80 15.16
N PHE A 70 -11.81 0.86 14.23
CA PHE A 70 -13.04 0.53 13.52
C PHE A 70 -14.15 0.06 14.46
N ASN A 71 -13.82 -0.86 15.37
CA ASN A 71 -14.76 -1.33 16.38
C ASN A 71 -15.21 -0.21 17.32
N LYS A 72 -14.30 0.68 17.74
CA LYS A 72 -14.62 1.84 18.57
C LYS A 72 -15.59 2.81 17.87
N ASN A 73 -15.40 3.04 16.56
CA ASN A 73 -16.28 3.91 15.78
C ASN A 73 -17.66 3.28 15.48
N ARG A 74 -17.78 1.94 15.47
CA ARG A 74 -19.06 1.22 15.30
C ARG A 74 -19.89 1.10 16.58
N GLN A 75 -19.27 1.28 17.75
CA GLN A 75 -19.92 1.18 19.05
C GLN A 75 -20.40 2.54 19.61
N MET A 76 -20.30 3.61 18.83
CA MET A 76 -20.85 4.93 19.15
C MET A 76 -22.17 5.19 18.42
#